data_AF-W9WVX2-F1
#
_entry.id   AF-W9WVX2-F1
#
_cell.length_a   1.000
_cell.length_b   1.000
_cell.length_c   1.000
_cell.angle_alpha   90.00
_cell.angle_beta   90.00
_cell.angle_gamma   90.00
#
_symmetry.space_group_name_H-M   'P 1'
#
loop_
_entity.id
_entity.type
_entity.pdbx_description
1 polymer ?
#
loop_
_entity_poly.entity_id
_entity_poly.type
_entity_poly.pdbx_seq_one_letter_code
_entity_poly.pdbx_strand_id
1 'polypeptide(L)'
;MDKEEAAAVLGVSGTNAGVAIPQHQAREQKMEEEEEEEEEEEGENSRMVSNNNSNRASHSVALLPTPKIAIRMTTIIHVAFGWNVGDHITNDLRIRKHHPEKRIADFAAQLGQRVDSPIDIVETGGSWHSPDLAFAHVDAHGPGIVFEIAFSSQKIPLHELAQEYIGGSKGEVQTVVAFDIGYPAAKQAKVLVWKKREAWAGQLQAELVLEEEFQKADGSVNAECKGLYLSLSDFCPERMIPADVKPLIDTRTYLGRETGISISPSRLCHFLAIAKWQREMINAAMREQ
;
A
#
# COMPACT_ATOMS: atom_id res chain seq x y z
N MET A 1 -59.31 -30.94 6.19
CA MET A 1 -59.83 -31.71 7.34
C MET A 1 -58.64 -32.18 8.14
N ASP A 2 -58.42 -31.81 9.38
CA ASP A 2 -59.15 -30.96 10.32
C ASP A 2 -58.19 -30.89 11.53
N LYS A 3 -57.86 -29.68 12.00
CA LYS A 3 -58.41 -29.05 13.21
C LYS A 3 -57.58 -29.40 14.46
N GLU A 4 -56.93 -28.41 15.06
CA GLU A 4 -57.41 -27.67 16.27
C GLU A 4 -57.06 -28.47 17.54
N GLU A 5 -56.74 -27.92 18.70
CA GLU A 5 -56.71 -26.56 19.23
C GLU A 5 -56.08 -26.67 20.63
N ALA A 6 -55.72 -25.51 21.21
CA ALA A 6 -56.02 -25.05 22.58
C ALA A 6 -56.11 -26.05 23.76
N ALA A 7 -55.80 -25.69 25.00
CA ALA A 7 -55.22 -24.52 25.66
C ALA A 7 -55.23 -24.86 27.16
N ALA A 8 -54.31 -24.24 27.90
CA ALA A 8 -54.43 -23.70 29.26
C ALA A 8 -54.87 -24.64 30.42
N VAL A 9 -54.37 -24.54 31.66
CA VAL A 9 -54.73 -23.50 32.63
C VAL A 9 -54.01 -23.79 33.99
N LEU A 10 -53.36 -22.74 34.52
CA LEU A 10 -53.15 -22.30 35.93
C LEU A 10 -52.21 -22.96 36.96
N GLY A 11 -51.28 -22.11 37.44
CA GLY A 11 -51.18 -21.69 38.85
C GLY A 11 -49.84 -21.99 39.55
N VAL A 12 -49.21 -21.18 40.42
CA VAL A 12 -49.40 -19.84 41.03
C VAL A 12 -48.04 -19.48 41.71
N SER A 13 -47.65 -18.18 41.76
CA SER A 13 -46.79 -17.51 42.80
C SER A 13 -45.33 -17.97 43.02
N GLY A 14 -44.28 -17.15 43.14
CA GLY A 14 -44.12 -15.69 43.28
C GLY A 14 -42.69 -15.35 43.76
N THR A 15 -42.18 -14.15 43.41
CA THR A 15 -41.05 -13.37 44.02
C THR A 15 -39.63 -13.98 43.93
N ASN A 16 -38.50 -13.27 43.73
CA ASN A 16 -38.13 -11.86 43.77
C ASN A 16 -36.72 -11.66 43.12
N ALA A 17 -36.45 -10.44 42.67
CA ALA A 17 -35.18 -9.71 42.63
C ALA A 17 -33.97 -10.18 41.76
N GLY A 18 -33.47 -9.26 40.91
CA GLY A 18 -32.06 -9.25 40.50
C GLY A 18 -31.72 -8.70 39.10
N VAL A 19 -32.02 -7.44 38.80
CA VAL A 19 -31.38 -6.69 37.68
C VAL A 19 -30.86 -5.37 38.26
N ALA A 20 -29.56 -5.08 38.08
CA ALA A 20 -29.05 -3.77 37.63
C ALA A 20 -27.51 -3.66 37.76
N ILE A 21 -26.98 -2.93 36.78
CA ILE A 21 -25.61 -2.48 36.50
C ILE A 21 -25.09 -1.49 37.58
N PRO A 22 -23.77 -1.37 37.78
CA PRO A 22 -23.20 -0.04 38.04
C PRO A 22 -21.85 0.24 37.30
N GLN A 23 -21.74 1.41 36.62
CA GLN A 23 -20.99 2.64 37.03
C GLN A 23 -19.58 2.68 36.38
N HIS A 24 -19.02 3.81 35.90
CA HIS A 24 -18.99 5.14 36.49
C HIS A 24 -18.58 6.19 35.42
N GLN A 25 -19.42 7.20 35.17
CA GLN A 25 -19.01 8.53 34.70
C GLN A 25 -18.99 9.43 35.95
N ALA A 26 -17.84 10.03 36.28
CA ALA A 26 -17.74 11.26 37.06
C ALA A 26 -16.26 11.68 37.18
N ARG A 27 -15.86 12.73 36.44
CA ARG A 27 -15.26 13.97 36.98
C ARG A 27 -14.70 14.83 35.85
N GLU A 28 -15.49 15.83 35.48
CA GLU A 28 -15.01 17.08 34.90
C GLU A 28 -14.41 17.97 36.01
N GLN A 29 -13.54 18.90 35.58
CA GLN A 29 -13.15 20.16 36.22
C GLN A 29 -12.16 20.11 37.40
N LYS A 30 -10.88 20.37 37.08
CA LYS A 30 -10.00 21.29 37.84
C LYS A 30 -8.74 21.63 37.04
N MET A 31 -8.30 22.89 37.15
CA MET A 31 -7.06 23.51 36.65
C MET A 31 -7.16 24.23 35.30
N GLU A 32 -7.83 25.39 35.34
CA GLU A 32 -7.29 26.63 34.76
C GLU A 32 -6.80 27.50 35.94
N GLU A 33 -5.81 28.36 35.66
CA GLU A 33 -5.13 29.37 36.51
C GLU A 33 -3.89 28.89 37.29
N GLU A 34 -2.72 29.19 36.72
CA GLU A 34 -1.51 29.80 37.33
C GLU A 34 -0.50 30.02 36.16
N GLU A 35 -0.40 31.26 35.64
CA GLU A 35 0.72 32.24 35.85
C GLU A 35 1.99 31.82 35.06
N GLU A 36 2.31 32.48 33.93
CA GLU A 36 3.17 33.68 33.76
C GLU A 36 4.61 33.55 34.33
N GLU A 37 5.60 34.10 33.59
CA GLU A 37 7.06 34.15 33.84
C GLU A 37 7.86 32.92 33.31
N GLU A 38 8.92 33.00 32.50
CA GLU A 38 9.99 34.00 32.35
C GLU A 38 10.69 33.84 30.97
N GLU A 39 11.02 34.97 30.35
CA GLU A 39 11.91 35.12 29.18
C GLU A 39 13.37 35.42 29.63
N GLU A 40 14.32 35.07 28.76
CA GLU A 40 15.68 35.64 28.60
C GLU A 40 16.77 35.43 29.69
N GLU A 41 17.87 34.78 29.28
CA GLU A 41 19.22 35.21 29.68
C GLU A 41 20.20 35.08 28.50
N GLU A 42 20.43 36.20 27.80
CA GLU A 42 21.67 36.47 27.06
C GLU A 42 22.75 36.89 28.06
N GLY A 43 24.03 36.59 27.78
CA GLY A 43 25.10 37.17 28.62
C GLY A 43 26.51 36.67 28.37
N GLU A 44 27.15 37.28 27.38
CA GLU A 44 28.58 37.25 27.07
C GLU A 44 29.50 37.33 28.31
N ASN A 45 30.63 36.62 28.28
CA ASN A 45 31.85 37.22 28.84
C ASN A 45 33.11 36.88 28.04
N SER A 46 33.94 37.91 27.91
CA SER A 46 34.96 38.11 26.89
C SER A 46 36.38 38.03 27.48
N ARG A 47 37.33 37.75 26.57
CA ARG A 47 38.77 38.11 26.55
C ARG A 47 39.86 37.17 27.11
N MET A 48 40.65 36.71 26.12
CA MET A 48 42.13 36.70 25.99
C MET A 48 42.94 35.67 26.80
N VAL A 49 43.73 34.82 26.10
CA VAL A 49 45.15 35.03 25.74
C VAL A 49 45.66 33.88 24.82
N SER A 50 46.40 34.30 23.79
CA SER A 50 47.37 33.67 22.87
C SER A 50 47.76 32.17 22.88
N ASN A 51 48.01 31.73 21.63
CA ASN A 51 49.11 30.91 21.09
C ASN A 51 48.93 29.39 20.85
N ASN A 52 49.04 29.07 19.55
CA ASN A 52 49.73 27.92 18.92
C ASN A 52 49.55 26.53 19.54
N ASN A 53 48.91 25.59 18.82
CA ASN A 53 49.60 24.66 17.92
C ASN A 53 48.62 23.64 17.30
N SER A 54 48.91 23.26 16.05
CA SER A 54 48.49 22.05 15.31
C SER A 54 47.45 21.10 15.93
N ASN A 55 46.24 21.05 15.33
CA ASN A 55 45.50 19.82 15.02
C ASN A 55 44.18 20.17 14.31
N ARG A 56 44.21 20.33 12.99
CA ARG A 56 42.98 20.42 12.18
C ARG A 56 42.53 19.00 11.85
N ALA A 57 41.81 18.39 12.80
CA ALA A 57 40.94 17.28 12.50
C ALA A 57 39.89 17.77 11.50
N SER A 58 39.96 17.26 10.26
CA SER A 58 38.95 17.45 9.24
C SER A 58 37.64 16.84 9.71
N HIS A 59 36.85 17.61 10.47
CA HIS A 59 35.44 17.33 10.68
C HIS A 59 34.74 17.63 9.35
N SER A 60 34.70 16.63 8.47
CA SER A 60 33.70 16.61 7.41
C SER A 60 32.35 16.44 8.10
N VAL A 61 31.69 17.56 8.39
CA VAL A 61 30.25 17.55 8.64
C VAL A 61 29.64 16.96 7.37
N ALA A 62 29.23 15.69 7.44
CA ALA A 62 28.44 15.08 6.40
C ALA A 62 27.16 15.93 6.32
N LEU A 63 27.09 16.79 5.29
CA LEU A 63 25.86 17.46 4.95
C LEU A 63 24.81 16.37 4.77
N LEU A 64 23.83 16.32 5.67
CA LEU A 64 22.69 15.44 5.51
C LEU A 64 22.09 15.72 4.13
N PRO A 65 21.76 14.68 3.34
CA PRO A 65 21.20 14.88 2.02
C PRO A 65 19.96 15.76 2.15
N THR A 66 19.93 16.87 1.43
CA THR A 66 18.76 17.75 1.39
C THR A 66 17.58 16.95 0.85
N PRO A 67 16.39 17.01 1.48
CA PRO A 67 15.22 16.29 0.99
C PRO A 67 14.89 16.74 -0.44
N LYS A 68 14.92 15.81 -1.39
CA LYS A 68 14.53 16.06 -2.77
C LYS A 68 13.02 15.86 -2.88
N ILE A 69 12.29 16.93 -3.17
CA ILE A 69 10.86 16.85 -3.47
C ILE A 69 10.71 16.62 -4.97
N ALA A 70 10.17 15.46 -5.34
CA ALA A 70 9.77 15.17 -6.72
C ALA A 70 8.24 15.30 -6.83
N ILE A 71 7.76 16.34 -7.52
CA ILE A 71 6.33 16.50 -7.80
C ILE A 71 5.98 15.63 -9.01
N ARG A 72 5.07 14.66 -8.83
CA ARG A 72 4.55 13.85 -9.93
C ARG A 72 3.45 14.58 -10.67
N MET A 73 3.61 14.75 -11.99
CA MET A 73 2.58 15.29 -12.85
C MET A 73 1.60 14.18 -13.25
N THR A 74 0.49 14.11 -12.55
CA THR A 74 -0.59 13.16 -12.81
C THR A 74 -1.25 13.46 -14.17
N THR A 75 -1.36 12.45 -15.03
CA THR A 75 -2.04 12.54 -16.32
C THR A 75 -3.36 11.75 -16.31
N ILE A 76 -4.25 12.01 -17.27
CA ILE A 76 -5.50 11.23 -17.42
C ILE A 76 -5.20 9.73 -17.62
N ILE A 77 -4.14 9.40 -18.38
CA ILE A 77 -3.76 8.00 -18.57
C ILE A 77 -3.33 7.38 -17.25
N HIS A 78 -2.51 8.09 -16.48
CA HIS A 78 -2.01 7.66 -15.18
C HIS A 78 -3.17 7.35 -14.21
N VAL A 79 -4.10 8.29 -14.02
CA VAL A 79 -5.26 8.13 -13.11
C VAL A 79 -6.19 7.01 -13.58
N ALA A 80 -6.60 7.05 -14.85
CA ALA A 80 -7.60 6.12 -15.35
C ALA A 80 -7.07 4.68 -15.36
N PHE A 81 -5.81 4.47 -15.76
CA PHE A 81 -5.21 3.15 -15.73
C PHE A 81 -5.07 2.65 -14.29
N GLY A 82 -4.55 3.47 -13.38
CA GLY A 82 -4.40 3.11 -11.97
C GLY A 82 -5.72 2.77 -11.30
N TRP A 83 -6.76 3.56 -11.55
CA TRP A 83 -8.10 3.27 -11.05
C TRP A 83 -8.61 1.89 -11.48
N ASN A 84 -8.49 1.55 -12.77
CA ASN A 84 -8.96 0.27 -13.28
C ASN A 84 -8.15 -0.93 -12.72
N VAL A 85 -6.84 -0.76 -12.53
CA VAL A 85 -6.02 -1.78 -11.86
C VAL A 85 -6.45 -1.95 -10.40
N GLY A 86 -6.58 -0.85 -9.66
CA GLY A 86 -6.98 -0.87 -8.25
C GLY A 86 -8.37 -1.48 -8.03
N ASP A 87 -9.34 -1.11 -8.88
CA ASP A 87 -10.70 -1.67 -8.84
C ASP A 87 -10.70 -3.17 -9.14
N HIS A 88 -9.94 -3.62 -10.15
CA HIS A 88 -9.80 -5.05 -10.46
C HIS A 88 -9.27 -5.85 -9.26
N ILE A 89 -8.18 -5.37 -8.64
CA ILE A 89 -7.57 -6.04 -7.48
C ILE A 89 -8.56 -6.07 -6.30
N THR A 90 -9.24 -4.96 -6.03
CA THR A 90 -10.24 -4.86 -4.95
C THR A 90 -11.41 -5.83 -5.19
N ASN A 91 -11.87 -5.95 -6.43
CA ASN A 91 -12.92 -6.89 -6.81
C ASN A 91 -12.47 -8.35 -6.67
N ASP A 92 -11.25 -8.68 -7.10
CA ASP A 92 -10.71 -10.04 -6.94
C ASP A 92 -10.52 -10.40 -5.46
N LEU A 93 -10.02 -9.48 -4.62
CA LEU A 93 -9.98 -9.66 -3.17
C LEU A 93 -11.36 -9.98 -2.61
N ARG A 94 -12.41 -9.27 -3.04
CA ARG A 94 -13.79 -9.54 -2.62
C ARG A 94 -14.23 -10.96 -2.98
N ILE A 95 -13.84 -11.47 -4.14
CA ILE A 95 -14.11 -12.88 -4.52
C ILE A 95 -13.44 -13.84 -3.53
N ARG A 96 -12.20 -13.55 -3.09
CA ARG A 96 -11.45 -14.43 -2.17
C ARG A 96 -12.03 -14.42 -0.76
N LYS A 97 -12.74 -13.37 -0.34
CA LYS A 97 -13.54 -13.37 0.92
C LYS A 97 -14.66 -14.42 0.94
N HIS A 98 -14.98 -15.00 -0.22
CA HIS A 98 -15.97 -16.06 -0.37
C HIS A 98 -15.34 -17.39 -0.84
N HIS A 99 -14.05 -17.58 -0.62
CA HIS A 99 -13.35 -18.82 -0.95
C HIS A 99 -13.95 -20.01 -0.16
N PRO A 100 -14.10 -21.21 -0.78
CA PRO A 100 -14.72 -22.37 -0.11
C PRO A 100 -13.94 -22.88 1.11
N GLU A 101 -12.62 -22.74 1.09
CA GLU A 101 -11.79 -22.93 2.29
C GLU A 101 -11.86 -21.68 3.18
N LYS A 102 -12.49 -21.83 4.35
CA LYS A 102 -12.77 -20.75 5.30
C LYS A 102 -11.52 -20.01 5.73
N ARG A 103 -10.39 -20.71 5.92
CA ARG A 103 -9.13 -20.08 6.36
C ARG A 103 -8.58 -19.10 5.32
N ILE A 104 -8.67 -19.43 4.03
CA ILE A 104 -8.31 -18.51 2.95
C ILE A 104 -9.29 -17.32 2.93
N ALA A 105 -10.58 -17.58 3.08
CA ALA A 105 -11.61 -16.54 3.07
C ALA A 105 -11.44 -15.53 4.21
N ASP A 106 -11.22 -16.03 5.44
CA ASP A 106 -11.00 -15.21 6.64
C ASP A 106 -9.72 -14.38 6.52
N PHE A 107 -8.65 -14.95 5.93
CA PHE A 107 -7.42 -14.21 5.68
C PHE A 107 -7.61 -13.13 4.60
N ALA A 108 -8.22 -13.47 3.47
CA ALA A 108 -8.52 -12.50 2.41
C ALA A 108 -9.46 -11.37 2.88
N ALA A 109 -10.32 -11.64 3.86
CA ALA A 109 -11.20 -10.63 4.45
C ALA A 109 -10.43 -9.49 5.12
N GLN A 110 -9.23 -9.78 5.64
CA GLN A 110 -8.33 -8.84 6.31
C GLN A 110 -7.45 -8.04 5.35
N LEU A 111 -7.50 -8.35 4.04
CA LEU A 111 -6.75 -7.63 3.01
C LEU A 111 -7.63 -6.58 2.34
N GLY A 112 -7.03 -5.43 2.02
CA GLY A 112 -7.73 -4.33 1.36
C GLY A 112 -6.80 -3.28 0.77
N GLN A 113 -7.41 -2.40 -0.04
CA GLN A 113 -6.72 -1.22 -0.55
C GLN A 113 -6.43 -0.27 0.62
N ARG A 114 -5.21 0.25 0.63
CA ARG A 114 -4.73 1.22 1.60
C ARG A 114 -4.75 2.61 0.96
N VAL A 115 -5.46 3.54 1.59
CA VAL A 115 -5.70 4.90 1.06
C VAL A 115 -4.97 5.99 1.88
N ASP A 116 -4.44 5.63 3.05
CA ASP A 116 -3.53 6.47 3.82
C ASP A 116 -2.14 6.47 3.16
N SER A 117 -1.91 7.53 2.38
CA SER A 117 -0.82 8.54 2.48
C SER A 117 0.58 8.12 3.00
N PRO A 118 1.63 8.87 2.61
CA PRO A 118 2.92 8.37 2.11
C PRO A 118 3.68 7.39 3.00
N ILE A 119 4.42 6.50 2.36
CA ILE A 119 5.34 5.57 3.00
C ILE A 119 6.58 6.35 3.43
N ASP A 120 6.81 6.39 4.75
CA ASP A 120 8.04 6.90 5.33
C ASP A 120 9.18 5.89 5.09
N ILE A 121 10.17 6.31 4.33
CA ILE A 121 11.36 5.51 4.05
C ILE A 121 12.43 5.98 5.04
N VAL A 122 12.39 5.35 6.22
CA VAL A 122 13.19 5.76 7.39
C VAL A 122 14.70 5.66 7.14
N GLU A 123 15.13 4.78 6.23
CA GLU A 123 16.56 4.51 5.99
C GLU A 123 17.25 5.51 5.02
N THR A 124 16.50 6.31 4.27
CA THR A 124 17.04 7.26 3.28
C THR A 124 17.15 8.69 3.81
N GLY A 125 17.04 8.89 5.13
CA GLY A 125 17.07 10.23 5.73
C GLY A 125 15.72 10.97 5.62
N GLY A 126 14.61 10.23 5.62
CA GLY A 126 13.26 10.80 5.60
C GLY A 126 12.71 11.10 4.20
N SER A 127 13.00 10.25 3.21
CA SER A 127 12.30 10.36 1.91
C SER A 127 10.89 9.78 2.04
N TRP A 128 9.90 10.53 1.56
CA TRP A 128 8.50 10.13 1.58
C TRP A 128 8.08 9.74 0.17
N HIS A 129 7.51 8.56 0.02
CA HIS A 129 6.99 8.10 -1.26
C HIS A 129 5.49 7.90 -1.17
N SER A 130 4.76 8.49 -2.13
CA SER A 130 3.33 8.26 -2.27
C SER A 130 3.11 7.30 -3.44
N PRO A 131 2.89 6.00 -3.18
CA PRO A 131 2.61 5.05 -4.26
C PRO A 131 1.30 5.41 -4.96
N ASP A 132 1.15 5.00 -6.22
CA ASP A 132 -0.07 5.27 -6.99
C ASP A 132 -1.23 4.39 -6.50
N LEU A 133 -0.95 3.16 -6.07
CA LEU A 133 -1.87 2.31 -5.32
C LEU A 133 -1.11 1.53 -4.24
N ALA A 134 -1.78 1.19 -3.16
CA ALA A 134 -1.21 0.35 -2.12
C ALA A 134 -2.27 -0.60 -1.55
N PHE A 135 -1.84 -1.79 -1.12
CA PHE A 135 -2.69 -2.77 -0.48
C PHE A 135 -1.98 -3.38 0.74
N ALA A 136 -2.77 -3.69 1.76
CA ALA A 136 -2.26 -4.13 3.05
C ALA A 136 -3.20 -5.11 3.73
N HIS A 137 -2.65 -5.84 4.70
CA HIS A 137 -3.44 -6.42 5.78
C HIS A 137 -3.90 -5.31 6.74
N VAL A 138 -5.09 -5.44 7.31
CA VAL A 138 -5.72 -4.43 8.18
C VAL A 138 -4.86 -4.06 9.39
N ASP A 139 -4.13 -5.03 9.94
CA ASP A 139 -3.24 -4.85 11.08
C ASP A 139 -1.78 -4.49 10.69
N ALA A 140 -1.49 -4.28 9.40
CA ALA A 140 -0.14 -3.98 8.94
C ALA A 140 0.27 -2.53 9.18
N HIS A 141 1.53 -2.32 9.58
CA HIS A 141 2.03 -0.96 9.80
C HIS A 141 2.18 -0.21 8.47
N GLY A 142 2.71 -0.88 7.45
CA GLY A 142 2.79 -0.39 6.08
C GLY A 142 2.02 -1.27 5.08
N PRO A 143 2.01 -0.89 3.79
CA PRO A 143 1.46 -1.76 2.76
C PRO A 143 2.37 -2.95 2.47
N GLY A 144 1.77 -4.10 2.13
CA GLY A 144 2.50 -5.24 1.62
C GLY A 144 2.78 -5.14 0.11
N ILE A 145 1.86 -4.52 -0.63
CA ILE A 145 2.03 -4.28 -2.07
C ILE A 145 1.91 -2.79 -2.36
N VAL A 146 2.81 -2.30 -3.20
CA VAL A 146 2.73 -0.96 -3.79
C VAL A 146 2.73 -1.06 -5.32
N PHE A 147 1.98 -0.17 -5.96
CA PHE A 147 1.90 -0.05 -7.40
C PHE A 147 2.38 1.31 -7.85
N GLU A 148 3.10 1.33 -8.97
CA GLU A 148 3.62 2.52 -9.60
C GLU A 148 3.29 2.53 -11.09
N ILE A 149 2.87 3.68 -11.61
CA ILE A 149 2.49 3.86 -13.01
C ILE A 149 3.45 4.87 -13.61
N ALA A 150 4.45 4.36 -14.32
CA ALA A 150 5.41 5.17 -15.06
C ALA A 150 4.83 5.56 -16.42
N PHE A 151 4.24 6.76 -16.49
CA PHE A 151 3.83 7.38 -17.75
C PHE A 151 4.30 8.84 -17.77
N SER A 152 5.56 9.05 -18.15
CA SER A 152 6.17 10.38 -18.16
C SER A 152 7.22 10.53 -19.27
N SER A 153 7.52 11.77 -19.65
CA SER A 153 8.58 12.07 -20.63
C SER A 153 9.98 11.77 -20.09
N GLN A 154 10.15 11.77 -18.77
CA GLN A 154 11.39 11.41 -18.09
C GLN A 154 11.33 9.96 -17.64
N LYS A 155 12.46 9.25 -17.74
CA LYS A 155 12.53 7.87 -17.23
C LYS A 155 12.53 7.91 -15.71
N ILE A 156 11.60 7.17 -15.12
CA ILE A 156 11.58 6.93 -13.67
C ILE A 156 12.52 5.74 -13.40
N PRO A 157 13.47 5.85 -12.46
CA PRO A 157 14.37 4.75 -12.12
C PRO A 157 13.62 3.69 -11.28
N LEU A 158 12.74 2.92 -11.94
CA LEU A 158 11.81 1.99 -11.28
C LEU A 158 12.52 0.96 -10.39
N HIS A 159 13.73 0.53 -10.75
CA HIS A 159 14.50 -0.38 -9.90
C HIS A 159 14.95 0.27 -8.61
N GLU A 160 15.48 1.50 -8.65
CA GLU A 160 15.90 2.25 -7.46
C GLU A 160 14.69 2.51 -6.56
N LEU A 161 13.56 2.92 -7.16
CA LEU A 161 12.29 3.11 -6.45
C LEU A 161 11.80 1.83 -5.76
N ALA A 162 11.95 0.66 -6.42
CA ALA A 162 11.61 -0.62 -5.81
C ALA A 162 12.54 -0.97 -4.63
N GLN A 163 13.85 -0.67 -4.74
CA GLN A 163 14.80 -0.83 -3.64
C GLN A 163 14.45 0.07 -2.46
N GLU A 164 14.08 1.32 -2.72
CA GLU A 164 13.66 2.27 -1.70
C GLU A 164 12.43 1.75 -0.95
N TYR A 165 11.38 1.34 -1.66
CA TYR A 165 10.17 0.78 -1.03
C TYR A 165 10.46 -0.47 -0.21
N ILE A 166 11.16 -1.46 -0.77
CA ILE A 166 11.38 -2.76 -0.08
C ILE A 166 12.38 -2.60 1.07
N GLY A 167 13.51 -1.92 0.83
CA GLY A 167 14.56 -1.71 1.83
C GLY A 167 14.09 -0.78 2.94
N GLY A 168 13.68 0.43 2.61
CA GLY A 168 13.42 1.45 3.63
C GLY A 168 12.05 1.36 4.31
N SER A 169 11.15 0.49 3.84
CA SER A 169 9.97 0.08 4.64
C SER A 169 10.30 -0.99 5.70
N LYS A 170 11.57 -1.36 5.86
CA LYS A 170 12.04 -2.38 6.81
C LYS A 170 11.31 -3.71 6.64
N GLY A 171 10.94 -4.03 5.40
CA GLY A 171 10.29 -5.28 5.04
C GLY A 171 8.79 -5.33 5.31
N GLU A 172 8.12 -4.18 5.48
CA GLU A 172 6.66 -4.08 5.38
C GLU A 172 6.18 -4.31 3.94
N VAL A 173 6.83 -3.66 2.96
CA VAL A 173 6.56 -3.90 1.54
C VAL A 173 7.18 -5.23 1.13
N GLN A 174 6.33 -6.16 0.69
CA GLN A 174 6.74 -7.45 0.14
C GLN A 174 6.92 -7.40 -1.38
N THR A 175 6.09 -6.62 -2.06
CA THR A 175 6.04 -6.59 -3.53
C THR A 175 5.86 -5.17 -4.06
N VAL A 176 6.64 -4.82 -5.07
CA VAL A 176 6.49 -3.58 -5.85
C VAL A 176 6.08 -3.98 -7.26
N VAL A 177 4.98 -3.45 -7.75
CA VAL A 177 4.53 -3.65 -9.13
C VAL A 177 4.62 -2.31 -9.86
N ALA A 178 5.36 -2.26 -10.97
CA ALA A 178 5.38 -1.07 -11.81
C ALA A 178 4.80 -1.36 -13.19
N PHE A 179 4.04 -0.39 -13.71
CA PHE A 179 3.59 -0.36 -15.09
C PHE A 179 4.38 0.72 -15.83
N ASP A 180 5.28 0.30 -16.71
CA ASP A 180 6.02 1.21 -17.60
C ASP A 180 5.25 1.39 -18.90
N ILE A 181 4.61 2.53 -19.05
CA ILE A 181 3.73 2.87 -20.17
C ILE A 181 4.43 3.90 -21.05
N GLY A 182 4.64 3.57 -22.33
CA GLY A 182 5.38 4.39 -23.27
C GLY A 182 4.73 5.76 -23.52
N TYR A 183 5.35 6.83 -23.02
CA TYR A 183 4.96 8.23 -23.27
C TYR A 183 5.32 8.67 -24.71
N PRO A 184 4.56 9.61 -25.33
CA PRO A 184 3.29 10.18 -24.90
C PRO A 184 2.07 9.38 -25.34
N ALA A 185 2.23 8.40 -26.23
CA ALA A 185 1.09 7.82 -26.94
C ALA A 185 0.50 6.56 -26.27
N ALA A 186 1.13 6.04 -25.21
CA ALA A 186 0.80 4.75 -24.60
C ALA A 186 0.71 3.63 -25.65
N LYS A 187 1.72 3.59 -26.54
CA LYS A 187 1.79 2.63 -27.64
C LYS A 187 2.32 1.28 -27.19
N GLN A 188 3.22 1.26 -26.22
CA GLN A 188 3.84 0.06 -25.67
C GLN A 188 3.70 0.12 -24.15
N ALA A 189 3.57 -1.03 -23.49
CA ALA A 189 3.53 -1.07 -22.04
C ALA A 189 4.05 -2.38 -21.47
N LYS A 190 4.76 -2.28 -20.34
CA LYS A 190 5.32 -3.40 -19.58
C LYS A 190 4.78 -3.42 -18.16
N VAL A 191 4.75 -4.63 -17.60
CA VAL A 191 4.61 -4.84 -16.16
C VAL A 191 5.94 -5.36 -15.62
N LEU A 192 6.38 -4.77 -14.50
CA LEU A 192 7.57 -5.17 -13.77
C LEU A 192 7.16 -5.50 -12.33
N VAL A 193 7.69 -6.59 -11.79
CA VAL A 193 7.40 -7.01 -10.40
C VAL A 193 8.70 -7.27 -9.69
N TRP A 194 8.90 -6.57 -8.58
CA TRP A 194 9.96 -6.88 -7.63
C TRP A 194 9.38 -7.50 -6.38
N LYS A 195 10.04 -8.53 -5.86
CA LYS A 195 9.72 -9.13 -4.57
C LYS A 195 10.84 -8.89 -3.58
N LYS A 196 10.47 -8.78 -2.31
CA LYS A 196 11.42 -8.72 -1.19
C LYS A 196 12.22 -10.02 -1.15
N ARG A 197 13.54 -9.85 -1.11
CA ARG A 197 14.50 -10.92 -0.88
C ARG A 197 15.46 -10.48 0.22
N GLU A 198 15.76 -11.41 1.13
CA GLU A 198 16.82 -11.21 2.10
C GLU A 198 18.17 -11.53 1.44
N ALA A 199 19.07 -10.55 1.44
CA ALA A 199 20.42 -10.69 0.94
C ALA A 199 21.37 -11.20 2.04
N TRP A 200 22.62 -11.46 1.65
CA TRP A 200 23.66 -11.80 2.61
C TRP A 200 23.80 -10.68 3.66
N ALA A 201 23.93 -11.07 4.93
CA ALA A 201 23.95 -10.17 6.11
C ALA A 201 22.60 -9.55 6.52
N GLY A 202 21.45 -10.09 6.06
CA GLY A 202 20.12 -9.69 6.55
C GLY A 202 19.58 -8.39 5.96
N GLN A 203 20.26 -7.83 4.95
CA GLN A 203 19.79 -6.66 4.23
C GLN A 203 18.64 -7.03 3.28
N LEU A 204 17.57 -6.25 3.29
CA LEU A 204 16.45 -6.44 2.38
C LEU A 204 16.74 -5.82 1.01
N GLN A 205 16.44 -6.55 -0.06
CA GLN A 205 16.63 -6.10 -1.44
C GLN A 205 15.40 -6.40 -2.29
N ALA A 206 15.18 -5.55 -3.29
CA ALA A 206 14.20 -5.77 -4.35
C ALA A 206 14.79 -6.68 -5.44
N GLU A 207 14.24 -7.88 -5.61
CA GLU A 207 14.58 -8.80 -6.69
C GLU A 207 13.55 -8.70 -7.82
N LEU A 208 13.98 -8.39 -9.04
CA LEU A 208 13.10 -8.38 -10.21
C LEU A 208 12.73 -9.82 -10.60
N VAL A 209 11.46 -10.19 -10.39
CA VAL A 209 10.94 -11.54 -10.68
C VAL A 209 10.07 -11.61 -11.93
N LEU A 210 9.64 -10.46 -12.44
CA LEU A 210 8.86 -10.35 -13.68
C LEU A 210 9.21 -9.07 -14.41
N GLU A 211 9.49 -9.17 -15.72
CA GLU A 211 9.44 -8.05 -16.66
C GLU A 211 8.81 -8.56 -17.94
N GLU A 212 7.56 -8.19 -18.20
CA GLU A 212 6.83 -8.63 -19.38
C GLU A 212 6.17 -7.45 -20.09
N GLU A 213 6.31 -7.41 -21.42
CA GLU A 213 5.55 -6.51 -22.28
C GLU A 213 4.14 -7.07 -22.45
N PHE A 214 3.11 -6.36 -21.97
CA PHE A 214 1.71 -6.77 -22.17
C PHE A 214 1.07 -6.12 -23.40
N GLN A 215 1.57 -4.95 -23.82
CA GLN A 215 1.16 -4.27 -25.06
C GLN A 215 2.38 -3.96 -25.93
N LYS A 216 2.37 -4.48 -27.16
CA LYS A 216 3.39 -4.22 -28.19
C LYS A 216 3.25 -2.81 -28.75
N ALA A 217 4.30 -2.28 -29.36
CA ALA A 217 4.33 -0.91 -29.91
C ALA A 217 3.26 -0.62 -30.99
N ASP A 218 2.71 -1.64 -31.64
CA ASP A 218 1.59 -1.53 -32.58
C ASP A 218 0.21 -1.46 -31.88
N GLY A 219 0.18 -1.54 -30.54
CA GLY A 219 -1.03 -1.55 -29.72
C GLY A 219 -1.66 -2.92 -29.52
N SER A 220 -1.10 -3.99 -30.10
CA SER A 220 -1.61 -5.35 -29.94
C SER A 220 -1.23 -5.96 -28.59
N VAL A 221 -2.06 -6.89 -28.10
CA VAL A 221 -1.76 -7.68 -26.89
C VAL A 221 -0.58 -8.59 -27.18
N ASN A 222 0.39 -8.64 -26.27
CA ASN A 222 1.46 -9.62 -26.38
C ASN A 222 0.97 -11.01 -25.92
N ALA A 223 0.84 -11.94 -26.87
CA ALA A 223 0.38 -13.31 -26.60
C ALA A 223 1.33 -14.14 -25.73
N GLU A 224 2.60 -13.74 -25.63
CA GLU A 224 3.61 -14.41 -24.79
C GLU A 224 3.57 -13.94 -23.32
N CYS A 225 2.93 -12.79 -23.07
CA CYS A 225 2.78 -12.26 -21.71
C CYS A 225 1.79 -13.12 -20.92
N LYS A 226 2.19 -13.51 -19.71
CA LYS A 226 1.36 -14.28 -18.77
C LYS A 226 0.44 -13.36 -17.96
N GLY A 227 0.77 -12.08 -17.89
CA GLY A 227 0.08 -11.07 -17.10
C GLY A 227 0.60 -11.00 -15.67
N LEU A 228 -0.17 -10.34 -14.81
CA LEU A 228 0.17 -10.16 -13.41
C LEU A 228 -0.47 -11.25 -12.55
N TYR A 229 0.31 -11.86 -11.66
CA TYR A 229 -0.20 -12.70 -10.59
C TYR A 229 0.36 -12.24 -9.24
N LEU A 230 -0.52 -12.07 -8.25
CA LEU A 230 -0.18 -11.68 -6.88
C LEU A 230 -0.73 -12.74 -5.93
N SER A 231 0.13 -13.34 -5.13
CA SER A 231 -0.29 -14.22 -4.04
C SER A 231 -0.93 -13.40 -2.92
N LEU A 232 -1.85 -13.97 -2.14
CA LEU A 232 -2.33 -13.28 -0.93
C LEU A 232 -1.20 -13.04 0.08
N SER A 233 -0.13 -13.84 0.02
CA SER A 233 1.07 -13.62 0.83
C SER A 233 1.82 -12.34 0.48
N ASP A 234 1.60 -11.79 -0.72
CA ASP A 234 2.27 -10.55 -1.15
C ASP A 234 1.67 -9.32 -0.42
N PHE A 235 0.48 -9.44 0.16
CA PHE A 235 -0.27 -8.32 0.77
C PHE A 235 0.16 -7.96 2.18
N CYS A 236 1.04 -8.75 2.80
CA CYS A 236 1.56 -8.44 4.13
C CYS A 236 2.85 -9.20 4.46
N PRO A 237 3.60 -8.74 5.47
CA PRO A 237 4.74 -9.48 5.99
C PRO A 237 4.37 -10.88 6.48
N GLU A 238 5.30 -11.83 6.35
CA GLU A 238 5.07 -13.25 6.69
C GLU A 238 4.55 -13.47 8.12
N ARG A 239 4.99 -12.65 9.09
CA ARG A 239 4.50 -12.70 10.48
C ARG A 239 2.98 -12.49 10.63
N MET A 240 2.32 -11.94 9.62
CA MET A 240 0.87 -11.70 9.59
C MET A 240 0.10 -12.83 8.91
N ILE A 241 0.78 -13.80 8.33
CA ILE A 241 0.15 -14.95 7.69
C ILE A 241 0.01 -16.06 8.74
N PRO A 242 -1.21 -16.50 9.08
CA PRO A 242 -1.39 -17.61 10.01
C PRO A 242 -0.69 -18.88 9.49
N ALA A 243 -0.04 -19.61 10.40
CA ALA A 243 0.78 -20.77 10.04
C ALA A 243 -0.01 -21.87 9.30
N ASP A 244 -1.30 -22.00 9.60
CA ASP A 244 -2.21 -22.96 8.97
C ASP A 244 -2.82 -22.45 7.65
N VAL A 245 -2.74 -21.14 7.37
CA VAL A 245 -3.14 -20.51 6.11
C VAL A 245 -2.00 -20.56 5.09
N LYS A 246 -0.77 -20.32 5.53
CA LYS A 246 0.43 -20.24 4.66
C LYS A 246 0.51 -21.36 3.60
N PRO A 247 0.46 -22.67 3.95
CA PRO A 247 0.58 -23.73 2.95
C PRO A 247 -0.56 -23.75 1.94
N LEU A 248 -1.73 -23.16 2.27
CA LEU A 248 -2.87 -23.09 1.37
C LEU A 248 -2.67 -22.01 0.30
N ILE A 249 -2.16 -20.85 0.71
CA ILE A 249 -1.97 -19.68 -0.18
C ILE A 249 -0.62 -19.70 -0.93
N ASP A 250 0.33 -20.52 -0.51
CA ASP A 250 1.60 -20.75 -1.24
C ASP A 250 1.38 -21.47 -2.59
N THR A 251 0.22 -22.12 -2.76
CA THR A 251 -0.18 -22.75 -4.04
C THR A 251 -1.03 -21.78 -4.85
N ARG A 252 -0.91 -21.79 -6.19
CA ARG A 252 -1.70 -20.91 -7.07
C ARG A 252 -3.20 -21.18 -7.01
N THR A 253 -3.57 -22.44 -6.79
CA THR A 253 -4.95 -22.89 -6.68
C THR A 253 -5.14 -23.85 -5.51
N TYR A 254 -6.26 -23.72 -4.82
CA TYR A 254 -6.69 -24.62 -3.74
C TYR A 254 -8.18 -24.94 -3.93
N LEU A 255 -8.55 -26.22 -3.86
CA LEU A 255 -9.91 -26.69 -4.17
C LEU A 255 -10.44 -26.21 -5.54
N GLY A 256 -9.55 -26.12 -6.54
CA GLY A 256 -9.90 -25.68 -7.89
C GLY A 256 -10.21 -24.18 -8.02
N ARG A 257 -9.96 -23.39 -6.98
CA ARG A 257 -10.08 -21.93 -6.98
C ARG A 257 -8.71 -21.30 -6.89
N GLU A 258 -8.52 -20.17 -7.56
CA GLU A 258 -7.30 -19.37 -7.40
C GLU A 258 -7.23 -18.82 -5.97
N THR A 259 -6.05 -18.93 -5.38
CA THR A 259 -5.75 -18.41 -4.05
C THR A 259 -5.32 -16.96 -4.11
N GLY A 260 -4.68 -16.53 -5.21
CA GLY A 260 -4.18 -15.17 -5.43
C GLY A 260 -5.05 -14.36 -6.39
N ILE A 261 -4.50 -13.29 -6.94
CA ILE A 261 -5.14 -12.34 -7.87
C ILE A 261 -4.43 -12.39 -9.22
N SER A 262 -5.20 -12.45 -10.30
CA SER A 262 -4.67 -12.56 -11.67
C SER A 262 -5.21 -11.41 -12.54
N ILE A 263 -4.33 -10.70 -13.25
CA ILE A 263 -4.72 -9.75 -14.30
C ILE A 263 -4.08 -10.19 -15.62
N SER A 264 -4.92 -10.61 -16.57
CA SER A 264 -4.44 -11.07 -17.88
C SER A 264 -3.88 -9.91 -18.72
N PRO A 265 -2.98 -10.17 -19.69
CA PRO A 265 -2.47 -9.12 -20.58
C PRO A 265 -3.58 -8.43 -21.36
N SER A 266 -4.59 -9.17 -21.83
CA SER A 266 -5.77 -8.59 -22.51
C SER A 266 -6.53 -7.62 -21.60
N ARG A 267 -6.63 -7.91 -20.30
CA ARG A 267 -7.30 -7.05 -19.33
C ARG A 267 -6.48 -5.78 -19.06
N LEU A 268 -5.15 -5.90 -18.94
CA LEU A 268 -4.25 -4.74 -18.83
C LEU A 268 -4.33 -3.84 -20.07
N CYS A 269 -4.28 -4.41 -21.29
CA CYS A 269 -4.48 -3.66 -22.53
C CYS A 269 -5.85 -2.97 -22.57
N HIS A 270 -6.90 -3.63 -22.09
CA HIS A 270 -8.23 -3.04 -22.02
C HIS A 270 -8.27 -1.82 -21.08
N PHE A 271 -7.64 -1.88 -19.92
CA PHE A 271 -7.51 -0.73 -19.02
C PHE A 271 -6.77 0.43 -19.68
N LEU A 272 -5.69 0.13 -20.42
CA LEU A 272 -4.94 1.15 -21.15
C LEU A 272 -5.77 1.76 -22.30
N ALA A 273 -6.58 0.95 -22.98
CA ALA A 273 -7.49 1.43 -24.02
C ALA A 273 -8.56 2.39 -23.45
N ILE A 274 -9.16 2.07 -22.30
CA ILE A 274 -10.08 2.97 -21.58
C ILE A 274 -9.38 4.29 -21.24
N ALA A 275 -8.16 4.22 -20.69
CA ALA A 275 -7.39 5.39 -20.30
C ALA A 275 -7.05 6.31 -21.49
N LYS A 276 -6.69 5.72 -22.65
CA LYS A 276 -6.44 6.46 -23.90
C LYS A 276 -7.71 7.14 -24.42
N TRP A 277 -8.82 6.42 -24.41
CA TRP A 277 -10.12 6.94 -24.84
C TRP A 277 -10.57 8.12 -23.99
N GLN A 278 -10.46 8.04 -22.67
CA GLN A 278 -10.80 9.16 -21.78
C GLN A 278 -9.95 10.40 -22.05
N ARG A 279 -8.64 10.22 -22.29
CA ARG A 279 -7.76 11.34 -22.68
C ARG A 279 -8.20 11.98 -24.00
N GLU A 280 -8.57 11.19 -25.00
CA GLU A 280 -9.06 11.69 -26.28
C GLU A 280 -10.35 12.48 -26.14
N MET A 281 -11.30 12.00 -25.33
CA MET A 281 -12.54 12.73 -25.03
C MET A 281 -12.28 14.08 -24.38
N ILE A 282 -11.43 14.12 -23.35
CA ILE A 282 -11.13 15.37 -22.64
C ILE A 282 -10.43 16.35 -23.58
N ASN A 283 -9.47 15.87 -24.39
CA ASN A 283 -8.80 16.71 -25.39
C ASN A 283 -9.76 17.20 -26.49
N ALA A 284 -10.79 16.44 -26.84
CA ALA A 284 -11.83 16.89 -27.77
C ALA A 284 -12.68 18.01 -27.13
N ALA A 285 -13.17 17.80 -25.91
CA ALA A 285 -13.97 18.78 -25.18
C ALA A 285 -13.21 20.10 -24.93
N MET A 286 -11.90 20.05 -24.68
CA MET A 286 -11.07 21.24 -24.51
C MET A 286 -10.82 22.03 -25.81
N ARG A 287 -10.99 21.43 -26.99
CA ARG A 287 -10.82 22.11 -28.29
C ARG A 287 -12.10 22.82 -28.76
N GLU A 288 -13.23 22.53 -28.15
CA GLU A 288 -14.53 23.11 -28.46
C GLU A 288 -14.87 24.34 -27.58
N GLN A 289 -13.98 24.69 -26.65
CA GLN A 289 -14.04 25.89 -25.79
C GLN A 289 -13.16 27.01 -26.36
#